data_AF-A0A0A2A2K9-F1
#
_entry.id   AF-A0A0A2A2K9-F1
#
_cell.length_a   1.000
_cell.length_b   1.000
_cell.length_c   1.000
_cell.angle_alpha   90.00
_cell.angle_beta   90.00
_cell.angle_gamma   90.00
#
_symmetry.space_group_name_H-M   'P 1'
#
loop_
_entity.id
_entity.type
_entity.pdbx_description
1 polymer ?
#
loop_
_entity_poly.entity_id
_entity_poly.type
_entity_poly.pdbx_seq_one_letter_code
_entity_poly.pdbx_strand_id
1 'polypeptide(L)'
;MSIKKILDSLEKSWERDDILLKIKNGHNTDQIVNEFIANNKVQIKELNTLLRPEDFDLLNQVEQLSNCESKLINKISNLNYLENNEKQHKRNEEKVSFLYKVPANKISLFMINWSNKFVVIALLTISAIALSKQAWA
;
A
#
# COMPACT_ATOMS: atom_id res chain seq x y z
N MET A 1 14.04 -17.62 -14.16
CA MET A 1 12.76 -17.24 -14.84
C MET A 1 12.92 -15.84 -15.49
N SER A 2 12.14 -15.43 -16.49
CA SER A 2 12.28 -14.03 -16.98
C SER A 2 11.75 -13.06 -15.93
N ILE A 3 12.40 -11.89 -15.79
CA ILE A 3 12.04 -10.92 -14.75
C ILE A 3 10.55 -10.54 -14.79
N LYS A 4 9.98 -10.37 -15.99
CA LYS A 4 8.54 -10.12 -16.17
C LYS A 4 7.68 -11.23 -15.55
N LYS A 5 8.01 -12.50 -15.80
CA LYS A 5 7.26 -13.64 -15.23
C LYS A 5 7.40 -13.73 -13.72
N ILE A 6 8.55 -13.35 -13.17
CA ILE A 6 8.76 -13.28 -11.71
C ILE A 6 7.84 -12.21 -11.12
N LEU A 7 7.80 -11.02 -11.72
CA LEU A 7 6.96 -9.91 -11.26
C LEU A 7 5.47 -10.22 -11.39
N ASP A 8 5.02 -10.75 -12.53
CA ASP A 8 3.63 -11.17 -12.73
C ASP A 8 3.20 -12.22 -11.70
N SER A 9 4.11 -13.13 -11.31
CA SER A 9 3.85 -14.13 -10.28
C SER A 9 3.75 -13.52 -8.89
N LEU A 10 4.63 -12.57 -8.55
CA LEU A 10 4.63 -11.90 -7.25
C LEU A 10 3.41 -10.98 -7.08
N GLU A 11 3.02 -10.28 -8.14
CA GLU A 11 1.82 -9.44 -8.18
C GLU A 11 0.55 -10.26 -7.90
N LYS A 12 0.39 -11.41 -8.58
CA LYS A 12 -0.74 -12.32 -8.33
C LYS A 12 -0.75 -12.86 -6.91
N SER A 13 0.42 -13.18 -6.34
CA SER A 13 0.54 -13.66 -4.96
C SER A 13 0.26 -12.57 -3.91
N TRP A 14 0.15 -11.30 -4.32
CA TRP A 14 -0.14 -10.15 -3.45
C TRP A 14 -1.42 -9.44 -3.88
N GLU A 15 -2.47 -10.20 -4.17
CA GLU A 15 -3.76 -9.65 -4.58
C GLU A 15 -4.43 -8.91 -3.42
N ARG A 16 -4.84 -7.66 -3.66
CA ARG A 16 -5.40 -6.77 -2.64
C ARG A 16 -6.58 -7.39 -1.89
N ASP A 17 -7.53 -7.99 -2.62
CA ASP A 17 -8.76 -8.49 -2.03
C ASP A 17 -8.48 -9.64 -1.06
N ASP A 18 -7.49 -10.49 -1.38
CA ASP A 18 -7.00 -11.54 -0.50
C ASP A 18 -6.32 -10.97 0.75
N ILE A 19 -5.48 -9.95 0.61
CA ILE A 19 -4.83 -9.29 1.75
C ILE A 19 -5.88 -8.65 2.66
N LEU A 20 -6.87 -7.95 2.09
CA LEU A 20 -7.97 -7.35 2.86
C LEU A 20 -8.81 -8.41 3.57
N LEU A 21 -9.06 -9.55 2.93
CA LEU A 21 -9.75 -10.67 3.54
C LEU A 21 -8.97 -11.22 4.74
N LYS A 22 -7.64 -11.40 4.60
CA LYS A 22 -6.77 -11.84 5.70
C LYS A 22 -6.80 -10.88 6.89
N ILE A 23 -6.74 -9.56 6.64
CA ILE A 23 -6.85 -8.53 7.69
C ILE A 23 -8.22 -8.62 8.39
N LYS A 24 -9.32 -8.74 7.63
CA LYS A 24 -10.67 -8.88 8.19
C LYS A 24 -10.82 -10.14 9.05
N ASN A 25 -10.11 -11.20 8.68
CA ASN A 25 -10.08 -12.46 9.44
C ASN A 25 -9.16 -12.40 10.67
N GLY A 26 -8.56 -11.25 10.98
CA GLY A 26 -7.77 -11.03 12.19
C GLY A 26 -6.29 -11.39 12.07
N HIS A 27 -5.78 -11.68 10.87
CA HIS A 27 -4.34 -11.85 10.67
C HIS A 27 -3.63 -10.51 10.88
N ASN A 28 -2.51 -10.54 11.60
CA ASN A 28 -1.67 -9.37 11.74
C ASN A 28 -0.81 -9.17 10.49
N THR A 29 -0.24 -7.96 10.35
CA THR A 29 0.57 -7.58 9.19
C THR A 29 1.79 -8.48 9.01
N ASP A 30 2.46 -8.85 10.11
CA ASP A 30 3.68 -9.68 10.06
C ASP A 30 3.39 -11.09 9.56
N GLN A 31 2.26 -11.69 9.97
CA GLN A 31 1.82 -12.99 9.50
C GLN A 31 1.58 -12.98 7.99
N ILE A 32 0.87 -11.97 7.49
CA ILE A 32 0.56 -11.83 6.06
C ILE A 32 1.84 -11.69 5.24
N VAL A 33 2.77 -10.85 5.68
CA VAL A 33 4.06 -10.64 5.02
C VAL A 33 4.90 -11.92 5.07
N ASN A 34 5.03 -12.56 6.23
CA ASN A 34 5.84 -13.77 6.38
C ASN A 34 5.32 -14.92 5.52
N GLU A 35 4.00 -15.09 5.42
CA GLU A 35 3.37 -16.08 4.55
C GLU A 35 3.70 -15.80 3.08
N PHE A 36 3.61 -14.54 2.63
CA PHE A 36 4.00 -14.16 1.28
C PHE A 36 5.47 -14.46 0.99
N ILE A 37 6.37 -14.11 1.91
CA ILE A 37 7.81 -14.40 1.77
C ILE A 37 8.05 -15.91 1.72
N ALA A 38 7.37 -16.69 2.55
CA ALA A 38 7.51 -18.14 2.58
C ALA A 38 7.04 -18.78 1.25
N ASN A 39 5.87 -18.36 0.76
CA ASN A 39 5.27 -18.89 -0.47
C ASN A 39 6.03 -18.50 -1.74
N ASN A 40 6.73 -17.35 -1.72
CA ASN A 40 7.41 -16.80 -2.90
C ASN A 40 8.94 -16.77 -2.76
N LYS A 41 9.51 -17.54 -1.83
CA LYS A 41 10.94 -17.51 -1.47
C LYS A 41 11.88 -17.67 -2.66
N VAL A 42 11.52 -18.52 -3.63
CA VAL A 42 12.33 -18.78 -4.83
C VAL A 42 12.26 -17.57 -5.78
N GLN A 43 11.07 -17.07 -6.08
CA GLN A 43 10.89 -15.88 -6.92
C GLN A 43 11.60 -14.65 -6.33
N ILE A 44 11.53 -14.44 -5.02
CA ILE A 44 12.18 -13.31 -4.35
C ILE A 44 13.70 -13.42 -4.42
N LYS A 45 14.26 -14.61 -4.24
CA LYS A 45 15.71 -14.83 -4.41
C LYS A 45 16.16 -14.56 -5.84
N GLU A 46 15.42 -15.04 -6.83
CA GLU A 46 15.71 -14.74 -8.24
C GLU A 46 15.54 -13.25 -8.55
N LEU A 47 14.54 -12.57 -7.97
CA LEU A 47 14.39 -11.13 -8.14
C LEU A 47 15.59 -10.37 -7.58
N ASN A 48 16.03 -10.70 -6.36
CA ASN A 48 17.14 -10.02 -5.70
C ASN A 48 18.47 -10.16 -6.47
N THR A 49 18.72 -11.28 -7.14
CA THR A 49 19.94 -11.44 -7.97
C THR A 49 19.90 -10.59 -9.24
N LEU A 50 18.70 -10.16 -9.65
CA LEU A 50 18.49 -9.33 -10.83
C LEU A 50 18.49 -7.83 -10.51
N LEU A 51 18.34 -7.41 -9.24
CA LEU A 51 18.31 -5.99 -8.85
C LEU A 51 19.72 -5.37 -8.83
N ARG A 52 19.83 -4.14 -9.32
CA ARG A 52 21.05 -3.31 -9.24
C ARG A 52 20.99 -2.36 -8.05
N PRO A 53 22.12 -1.75 -7.63
CA PRO A 53 22.15 -0.75 -6.56
C PRO A 53 21.12 0.39 -6.73
N GLU A 54 20.91 0.87 -7.96
CA GLU A 54 19.94 1.94 -8.22
C GLU A 54 18.49 1.48 -8.00
N ASP A 55 18.22 0.19 -8.22
CA ASP A 55 16.91 -0.41 -8.00
C ASP A 55 16.63 -0.54 -6.48
N PHE A 56 17.68 -0.75 -5.65
CA PHE A 56 17.59 -0.71 -4.19
C PHE A 56 17.37 0.71 -3.66
N ASP A 57 18.02 1.72 -4.24
CA ASP A 57 17.76 3.12 -3.89
C ASP A 57 16.30 3.51 -4.17
N LEU A 58 15.74 3.03 -5.29
CA LEU A 58 14.33 3.27 -5.60
C LEU A 58 13.40 2.53 -4.64
N LEU A 59 13.69 1.28 -4.27
CA LEU A 59 12.93 0.55 -3.25
C LEU A 59 12.94 1.30 -1.91
N ASN A 60 14.08 1.84 -1.50
CA ASN A 60 14.21 2.64 -0.29
C ASN A 60 13.39 3.96 -0.36
N GLN A 61 13.37 4.64 -1.53
CA GLN A 61 12.50 5.80 -1.73
C GLN A 61 11.02 5.45 -1.60
N VAL A 62 10.59 4.31 -2.15
CA VAL A 62 9.22 3.82 -2.05
C VAL A 62 8.86 3.46 -0.61
N GLU A 63 9.78 2.86 0.14
CA GLU A 63 9.60 2.59 1.57
C GLU A 63 9.44 3.88 2.38
N GLN A 64 10.28 4.89 2.14
CA GLN A 64 10.18 6.20 2.79
C GLN A 64 8.84 6.88 2.48
N LEU A 65 8.38 6.80 1.23
CA LEU A 65 7.06 7.31 0.83
C LEU A 65 5.94 6.59 1.59
N SER A 66 5.96 5.25 1.64
CA SER A 66 5.01 4.45 2.41
C SER A 66 4.93 4.86 3.88
N ASN A 67 6.10 5.09 4.49
CA ASN A 67 6.18 5.55 5.88
C ASN A 67 5.59 6.95 6.07
N CYS A 68 5.79 7.86 5.11
CA CYS A 68 5.16 9.18 5.12
C CYS A 68 3.63 9.07 5.07
N GLU A 69 3.13 8.24 4.16
CA GLU A 69 1.71 8.01 3.94
C GLU A 69 1.03 7.35 5.16
N SER A 70 1.68 6.34 5.76
CA SER A 70 1.23 5.70 6.99
C SER A 70 1.13 6.70 8.15
N LYS A 71 2.13 7.56 8.32
CA LYS A 71 2.11 8.64 9.32
C LYS A 71 0.96 9.62 9.07
N LEU A 72 0.71 9.99 7.81
CA LEU A 72 -0.41 10.86 7.45
C LEU A 72 -1.76 10.22 7.80
N ILE A 73 -1.98 8.95 7.43
CA ILE A 73 -3.21 8.21 7.78
C ILE A 73 -3.41 8.17 9.28
N ASN A 74 -2.36 7.83 10.04
CA ASN A 74 -2.43 7.76 11.50
C ASN A 74 -2.82 9.13 12.09
N LYS A 75 -2.22 10.23 11.61
CA LYS A 75 -2.58 11.59 12.03
C LYS A 75 -4.04 11.92 11.71
N ILE A 76 -4.52 11.62 10.50
CA ILE A 76 -5.92 11.86 10.11
C ILE A 76 -6.87 11.04 11.00
N SER A 77 -6.55 9.76 11.26
CA SER A 77 -7.35 8.90 12.13
C SER A 77 -7.45 9.42 13.56
N ASN A 78 -6.33 9.90 14.11
CA ASN A 78 -6.28 10.45 15.48
C ASN A 78 -6.95 11.82 15.59
N LEU A 79 -6.90 12.66 14.54
CA LEU A 79 -7.65 13.92 14.50
C LEU A 79 -9.17 13.67 14.54
N ASN A 80 -9.66 12.68 13.80
CA ASN A 80 -11.08 12.28 13.86
C ASN A 80 -11.49 11.81 15.27
N TYR A 81 -10.58 11.17 16.01
CA TYR A 81 -10.82 10.77 17.40
C TYR A 81 -10.93 11.97 18.34
N LEU A 82 -10.02 12.95 18.21
CA LEU A 82 -10.06 14.19 19.01
C LEU A 82 -11.32 15.02 18.73
N GLU A 83 -11.73 15.16 17.46
CA GLU A 83 -12.95 15.89 17.10
C GLU A 83 -14.22 15.22 17.66
N ASN A 84 -14.27 13.89 17.74
CA ASN A 84 -15.39 13.16 18.35
C ASN A 84 -15.45 13.29 19.87
N ASN A 85 -14.30 13.39 20.55
CA ASN A 85 -14.25 13.60 22.00
C ASN A 85 -14.53 15.06 22.39
N GLU A 86 -14.07 16.04 21.59
CA GLU A 86 -14.39 17.46 21.79
C GLU A 86 -15.88 17.77 21.53
N LYS A 87 -16.53 17.06 20.60
CA LYS A 87 -17.99 17.14 20.38
C LYS A 87 -18.82 16.69 21.58
N GLN A 88 -18.26 15.90 22.50
CA GLN A 88 -18.94 15.59 23.77
C GLN A 88 -18.78 16.70 24.82
N HIS A 89 -17.87 17.67 24.64
CA HIS A 89 -17.60 18.68 25.64
C HIS A 89 -17.89 20.15 25.26
N LYS A 90 -18.26 20.46 24.02
CA LYS A 90 -18.69 21.83 23.65
C LYS A 90 -20.03 21.85 22.90
N ARG A 91 -21.11 21.83 23.67
CA ARG A 91 -22.37 22.47 23.26
C ARG A 91 -22.17 23.99 23.45
N ASN A 92 -21.79 24.69 22.38
CA ASN A 92 -22.21 26.04 22.00
C ASN A 92 -21.26 26.61 20.91
N GLU A 93 -21.87 26.92 19.75
CA GLU A 93 -21.52 27.95 18.74
C GLU A 93 -20.06 27.93 18.20
N GLU A 94 -19.77 27.48 16.98
CA GLU A 94 -20.16 28.08 15.69
C GLU A 94 -20.61 27.03 14.66
N LYS A 95 -21.74 27.31 13.98
CA LYS A 95 -22.18 26.54 12.80
C LYS A 95 -21.27 26.84 11.62
N VAL A 96 -20.17 26.09 11.48
CA VAL A 96 -19.65 25.78 10.14
C VAL A 96 -20.31 24.49 9.70
N SER A 97 -21.42 24.64 8.99
CA SER A 97 -22.18 23.53 8.41
C SER A 97 -21.37 22.86 7.29
N PHE A 98 -20.44 21.97 7.64
CA PHE A 98 -19.97 20.93 6.72
C PHE A 98 -20.81 19.67 6.91
N LEU A 99 -22.08 19.76 6.49
CA LEU A 99 -23.00 18.63 6.46
C LEU A 99 -23.04 18.01 5.04
N TYR A 100 -21.89 17.86 4.40
CA TYR A 100 -21.76 16.91 3.30
C TYR A 100 -21.31 15.59 3.90
N LYS A 101 -22.27 14.72 4.27
CA LYS A 101 -21.99 13.29 4.48
C LYS A 101 -21.45 12.77 3.15
N VAL A 102 -20.12 12.70 3.02
CA VAL A 102 -19.50 12.01 1.90
C VAL A 102 -19.99 10.56 1.98
N PRO A 103 -20.66 10.06 0.94
CA PRO A 103 -21.13 8.69 0.92
C PRO A 103 -19.98 7.72 1.22
N ALA A 104 -20.23 6.72 2.07
CA ALA A 104 -19.21 5.73 2.44
C ALA A 104 -18.59 5.04 1.21
N ASN A 105 -19.36 4.89 0.12
CA ASN A 105 -18.87 4.35 -1.15
C ASN A 105 -17.83 5.27 -1.83
N LYS A 106 -17.92 6.60 -1.70
CA LYS A 106 -16.93 7.54 -2.24
C LYS A 106 -15.64 7.52 -1.45
N ILE A 107 -15.71 7.38 -0.12
CA ILE A 107 -14.53 7.23 0.74
C ILE A 107 -13.86 5.88 0.47
N SER A 108 -14.64 4.80 0.40
CA SER A 108 -14.11 3.47 0.06
C SER A 108 -13.46 3.48 -1.32
N LEU A 109 -14.10 4.08 -2.34
CA LEU A 109 -13.53 4.21 -3.69
C LEU A 109 -12.25 5.06 -3.70
N PHE A 110 -12.20 6.15 -2.93
CA PHE A 110 -11.00 6.98 -2.78
C PHE A 110 -9.86 6.17 -2.15
N MET A 111 -10.11 5.48 -1.04
CA MET A 111 -9.12 4.64 -0.36
C MET A 111 -8.67 3.45 -1.23
N ILE A 112 -9.56 2.87 -2.02
CA ILE A 112 -9.24 1.81 -3.00
C ILE A 112 -8.36 2.37 -4.12
N ASN A 113 -8.75 3.48 -4.74
CA ASN A 113 -7.95 4.10 -5.80
C ASN A 113 -6.58 4.55 -5.30
N TRP A 114 -6.49 5.06 -4.07
CA TRP A 114 -5.24 5.52 -3.49
C TRP A 114 -4.30 4.35 -3.17
N SER A 115 -4.78 3.29 -2.53
CA SER A 115 -3.94 2.11 -2.22
C SER A 115 -3.63 1.25 -3.46
N ASN A 116 -4.53 1.17 -4.44
CA ASN A 116 -4.21 0.54 -5.74
C ASN A 116 -3.10 1.29 -6.44
N LYS A 117 -3.14 2.63 -6.44
CA LYS A 117 -2.04 3.43 -7.00
C LYS A 117 -0.72 3.14 -6.30
N PHE A 118 -0.70 2.96 -4.98
CA PHE A 118 0.54 2.64 -4.27
C PHE A 118 1.15 1.30 -4.70
N VAL A 119 0.34 0.23 -4.68
CA VAL A 119 0.80 -1.12 -5.07
C VAL A 119 1.14 -1.18 -6.56
N VAL A 120 0.32 -0.56 -7.41
CA VAL A 120 0.55 -0.49 -8.86
C VAL A 120 1.78 0.37 -9.17
N ILE A 121 2.03 1.48 -8.48
CA ILE A 121 3.23 2.30 -8.70
C ILE A 121 4.48 1.53 -8.24
N ALA A 122 4.44 0.82 -7.12
CA ALA A 122 5.54 -0.03 -6.66
C ALA A 122 5.81 -1.17 -7.67
N LEU A 123 4.77 -1.87 -8.13
CA LEU A 123 4.92 -2.95 -9.12
C LEU A 123 5.29 -2.43 -10.51
N LEU A 124 4.79 -1.27 -10.93
CA LEU A 124 5.13 -0.63 -12.20
C LEU A 124 6.54 -0.07 -12.21
N THR A 125 7.02 0.49 -11.10
CA THR A 125 8.42 0.91 -11.00
C THR A 125 9.32 -0.30 -11.08
N ILE A 126 9.03 -1.37 -10.33
CA ILE A 126 9.77 -2.65 -10.42
C ILE A 126 9.68 -3.25 -11.85
N SER A 127 8.52 -3.15 -12.52
CA SER A 127 8.30 -3.65 -13.88
C SER A 127 8.95 -2.81 -14.97
N ALA A 128 8.97 -1.48 -14.85
CA ALA A 128 9.63 -0.56 -15.77
C ALA A 128 11.15 -0.72 -15.69
N ILE A 129 11.66 -0.87 -14.46
CA ILE A 129 13.06 -1.25 -14.19
C ILE A 129 13.38 -2.57 -14.91
N ALA A 130 12.51 -3.56 -14.81
CA ALA A 130 12.68 -4.86 -15.44
C ALA A 130 12.60 -4.85 -16.99
N LEU A 131 11.66 -4.08 -17.56
CA LEU A 131 11.45 -3.96 -19.01
C LEU A 131 12.57 -3.18 -19.69
N SER A 132 13.15 -2.18 -19.02
CA SER A 132 14.32 -1.46 -19.52
C SER A 132 15.52 -2.37 -19.78
N LYS A 133 15.57 -3.59 -19.21
CA LYS A 133 16.62 -4.57 -19.47
C LYS A 133 16.41 -5.39 -20.74
N GLN A 134 15.17 -5.58 -21.19
CA GLN A 134 14.87 -6.32 -22.44
C GLN A 134 15.12 -5.49 -23.70
N ALA A 135 15.14 -4.16 -23.58
CA ALA A 135 15.40 -3.26 -24.71
C ALA A 135 16.90 -3.09 -25.03
N TRP A 136 17.79 -3.59 -24.16
CA TRP A 136 19.25 -3.47 -24.30
C TRP A 136 19.99 -4.82 -24.29
N ALA A 137 19.24 -5.92 -24.40
CA ALA A 137 19.75 -7.30 -24.53
C ALA A 137 19.61 -7.81 -25.96
#